data_AF-A0A5C0ZIL9-F1
#
_entry.id   AF-A0A5C0ZIL9-F1
#
_cell.length_a   1.000
_cell.length_b   1.000
_cell.length_c   1.000
_cell.angle_alpha   90.00
_cell.angle_beta   90.00
_cell.angle_gamma   90.00
#
_symmetry.space_group_name_H-M   'P 1'
#
loop_
_entity.id
_entity.type
_entity.pdbx_description
1 polymer ?
#
loop_
_entity_poly.entity_id
_entity_poly.type
_entity_poly.pdbx_seq_one_letter_code
_entity_poly.pdbx_strand_id
1 'polypeptide(L)'
;MKRMILASLLFLSMGTIAFAQQNHRKREFKMAEERAKRQTERLAQELSLSEEQKKEIYAINLDNMKKVDAEHKELMQKSMKERDEKISELLTEAQKSTYQKLKKERFQKRKHRESHRGMGKSAEEIPQS
;
A
#
# COMPACT_ATOMS: atom_id res chain seq x y z
N MET A 1 -23.36 -1.97 39.41
CA MET A 1 -22.45 -1.02 38.74
C MET A 1 -21.06 -1.57 38.36
N LYS A 2 -20.71 -2.85 38.65
CA LYS A 2 -19.40 -3.43 38.26
C LYS A 2 -19.35 -4.04 36.85
N ARG A 3 -20.50 -4.24 36.18
CA ARG A 3 -20.61 -4.78 34.82
C ARG A 3 -20.59 -3.72 33.70
N MET A 4 -20.85 -2.45 34.04
CA MET A 4 -20.84 -1.32 33.09
C MET A 4 -19.43 -0.78 32.83
N ILE A 5 -18.48 -1.00 33.74
CA ILE A 5 -17.08 -0.57 33.60
C ILE A 5 -16.32 -1.45 32.60
N LEU A 6 -16.73 -2.72 32.44
CA LEU A 6 -16.14 -3.64 31.47
C LEU A 6 -16.53 -3.34 30.00
N ALA A 7 -17.62 -2.60 29.77
CA ALA A 7 -18.03 -2.20 28.42
C ALA A 7 -17.26 -0.96 27.90
N SER A 8 -16.78 -0.10 28.80
CA SER A 8 -16.08 1.15 28.46
C SER A 8 -14.63 0.93 28.00
N LEU A 9 -14.03 -0.23 28.31
CA LEU A 9 -12.65 -0.57 27.93
C LEU A 9 -12.53 -1.17 26.52
N LEU A 10 -13.64 -1.47 25.84
CA LEU A 10 -13.61 -2.10 24.51
C LEU A 10 -13.48 -1.09 23.35
N PHE A 11 -13.71 0.22 23.59
CA PHE A 11 -13.74 1.23 22.53
C PHE A 11 -12.40 1.93 22.25
N LEU A 12 -11.35 1.72 23.06
CA LEU A 12 -10.08 2.41 22.88
C LEU A 12 -9.15 1.79 21.80
N SER A 13 -9.46 0.62 21.25
CA SER A 13 -8.58 -0.07 20.29
C SER A 13 -8.88 0.19 18.82
N MET A 14 -10.03 0.79 18.48
CA MET A 14 -10.47 1.02 17.10
C MET A 14 -9.74 2.17 16.39
N GLY A 15 -9.08 3.07 17.12
CA GLY A 15 -8.50 4.30 16.57
C GLY A 15 -7.31 4.08 15.63
N THR A 16 -6.48 3.05 15.84
CA THR A 16 -5.17 2.97 15.18
C THR A 16 -5.20 2.49 13.72
N ILE A 17 -6.19 1.67 13.34
CA ILE A 17 -6.28 1.08 11.98
C ILE A 17 -6.70 2.13 10.95
N ALA A 18 -7.61 3.04 11.32
CA ALA A 18 -8.13 4.07 10.42
C ALA A 18 -7.03 5.06 9.97
N PHE A 19 -6.16 5.49 10.90
CA PHE A 19 -5.05 6.39 10.57
C PHE A 19 -3.98 5.71 9.71
N ALA A 20 -3.69 4.43 9.94
CA ALA A 20 -2.74 3.68 9.12
C ALA A 20 -3.25 3.55 7.67
N GLN A 21 -4.51 3.13 7.48
CA GLN A 21 -5.10 2.99 6.15
C GLN A 21 -5.23 4.33 5.41
N GLN A 22 -5.53 5.42 6.12
CA GLN A 22 -5.57 6.76 5.54
C GLN A 22 -4.18 7.22 5.07
N ASN A 23 -3.14 6.98 5.87
CA ASN A 23 -1.78 7.35 5.51
C ASN A 23 -1.26 6.54 4.31
N HIS A 24 -1.58 5.25 4.24
CA HIS A 24 -1.26 4.42 3.07
C HIS A 24 -1.94 4.93 1.79
N ARG A 25 -3.25 5.22 1.83
CA ARG A 25 -3.97 5.75 0.67
C ARG A 25 -3.43 7.10 0.21
N LYS A 26 -3.11 8.00 1.14
CA LYS A 26 -2.48 9.30 0.83
C LYS A 26 -1.12 9.11 0.16
N ARG A 27 -0.33 8.12 0.61
CA ARG A 27 0.97 7.82 0.02
C ARG A 27 0.85 7.22 -1.38
N GLU A 28 -0.03 6.25 -1.58
CA GLU A 28 -0.32 5.64 -2.89
C GLU A 28 -0.76 6.73 -3.90
N PHE A 29 -1.66 7.63 -3.47
CA PHE A 29 -2.11 8.73 -4.32
C PHE A 29 -0.97 9.67 -4.71
N LYS A 30 -0.16 10.13 -3.73
CA LYS A 30 1.02 10.95 -4.02
C LYS A 30 2.00 10.27 -4.98
N MET A 31 2.20 8.95 -4.85
CA MET A 31 3.05 8.19 -5.77
C MET A 31 2.48 8.10 -7.19
N ALA A 32 1.15 7.99 -7.34
CA ALA A 32 0.50 8.01 -8.65
C ALA A 32 0.64 9.39 -9.31
N GLU A 33 0.43 10.47 -8.57
CA GLU A 33 0.64 11.85 -9.05
C GLU A 33 2.08 12.10 -9.48
N GLU A 34 3.06 11.71 -8.66
CA GLU A 34 4.48 11.90 -8.97
C GLU A 34 4.90 11.12 -10.23
N ARG A 35 4.40 9.88 -10.40
CA ARG A 35 4.65 9.09 -11.61
C ARG A 35 3.98 9.70 -12.84
N ALA A 36 2.72 10.08 -12.73
CA ALA A 36 1.98 10.73 -13.81
C ALA A 36 2.65 12.03 -14.26
N LYS A 37 3.12 12.84 -13.30
CA LYS A 37 3.86 14.07 -13.57
C LYS A 37 5.15 13.79 -14.34
N ARG A 38 6.00 12.88 -13.86
CA ARG A 38 7.26 12.51 -14.55
C ARG A 38 7.03 12.01 -15.97
N GLN A 39 6.02 11.17 -16.17
CA GLN A 39 5.70 10.65 -17.51
C GLN A 39 5.23 11.78 -18.44
N THR A 40 4.42 12.70 -17.92
CA THR A 40 3.95 13.86 -18.67
C THR A 40 5.11 14.79 -19.02
N GLU A 41 6.01 15.09 -18.09
CA GLU A 41 7.17 15.94 -18.33
C GLU A 41 8.11 15.35 -19.38
N ARG A 42 8.32 14.03 -19.34
CA ARG A 42 9.10 13.33 -20.36
C ARG A 42 8.47 13.46 -21.74
N LEU A 43 7.18 13.19 -21.87
CA LEU A 43 6.46 13.34 -23.13
C LEU A 43 6.43 14.80 -23.61
N ALA A 44 6.31 15.74 -22.68
CA ALA A 44 6.35 17.17 -22.94
C ALA A 44 7.67 17.60 -23.58
N GLN A 45 8.79 17.06 -23.08
CA GLN A 45 10.12 17.34 -23.61
C GLN A 45 10.35 16.66 -24.96
N GLU A 46 10.06 15.35 -25.06
CA GLU A 46 10.31 14.57 -26.27
C GLU A 46 9.44 15.02 -27.46
N LEU A 47 8.22 15.50 -27.19
CA LEU A 47 7.24 15.86 -28.23
C LEU A 47 6.97 17.37 -28.33
N SER A 48 7.65 18.21 -27.53
CA SER A 48 7.44 19.66 -27.47
C SER A 48 5.97 20.06 -27.25
N LEU A 49 5.32 19.44 -26.26
CA LEU A 49 3.88 19.61 -26.02
C LEU A 49 3.53 21.02 -25.54
N SER A 50 2.35 21.52 -25.95
CA SER A 50 1.75 22.74 -25.39
C SER A 50 1.29 22.52 -23.95
N GLU A 51 1.01 23.60 -23.21
CA GLU A 51 0.53 23.50 -21.82
C GLU A 51 -0.84 22.81 -21.73
N GLU A 52 -1.72 23.03 -22.70
CA GLU A 52 -3.02 22.35 -22.80
C GLU A 52 -2.82 20.85 -23.02
N GLN A 53 -1.91 20.46 -23.92
CA GLN A 53 -1.60 19.05 -24.16
C GLN A 53 -1.00 18.37 -22.92
N LYS A 54 -0.11 19.06 -22.19
CA LYS A 54 0.46 18.57 -20.93
C LYS A 54 -0.63 18.30 -19.89
N LYS A 55 -1.61 19.20 -19.77
CA LYS A 55 -2.71 19.06 -18.81
C LYS A 55 -3.57 17.83 -19.11
N GLU A 56 -3.96 17.64 -20.37
CA GLU A 56 -4.76 16.47 -20.77
C GLU A 56 -3.98 15.16 -20.63
N ILE A 57 -2.71 15.14 -21.04
CA ILE A 57 -1.84 13.95 -20.92
C ILE A 57 -1.58 13.62 -19.44
N TYR A 58 -1.41 14.62 -18.58
CA TYR A 58 -1.30 14.40 -17.14
C TYR A 58 -2.55 13.72 -16.57
N ALA A 59 -3.74 14.18 -16.96
CA ALA A 59 -5.00 13.58 -16.51
C ALA A 59 -5.11 12.10 -16.96
N ILE A 60 -4.77 11.81 -18.23
CA ILE A 60 -4.74 10.45 -18.77
C ILE A 60 -3.74 9.58 -18.00
N ASN A 61 -2.52 10.06 -17.80
CA ASN A 61 -1.48 9.32 -17.09
C ASN A 61 -1.88 9.05 -15.64
N LEU A 62 -2.49 10.02 -14.96
CA LEU A 62 -2.94 9.86 -13.57
C LEU A 62 -4.07 8.84 -13.44
N ASP A 63 -5.05 8.88 -14.34
CA ASP A 63 -6.15 7.91 -14.36
C ASP A 63 -5.61 6.49 -14.64
N ASN A 64 -4.73 6.36 -15.62
CA ASN A 64 -4.09 5.09 -15.95
C ASN A 64 -3.28 4.52 -14.76
N MET A 65 -2.47 5.35 -14.10
CA MET A 65 -1.71 4.92 -12.91
C MET A 65 -2.63 4.40 -11.80
N LYS A 66 -3.75 5.08 -11.54
CA LYS A 66 -4.73 4.65 -10.52
C LYS A 66 -5.39 3.33 -10.90
N LYS A 67 -5.76 3.14 -12.16
CA LYS A 67 -6.37 1.90 -12.66
C LYS A 67 -5.40 0.72 -12.56
N VAL A 68 -4.19 0.89 -13.09
CA VAL A 68 -3.15 -0.15 -13.05
C VAL A 68 -2.81 -0.53 -11.60
N ASP A 69 -2.64 0.44 -10.71
CA ASP A 69 -2.36 0.15 -9.29
C ASP A 69 -3.51 -0.63 -8.62
N ALA A 70 -4.77 -0.29 -8.94
CA ALA A 70 -5.94 -0.97 -8.41
C ALA A 70 -6.07 -2.41 -8.95
N GLU A 71 -5.95 -2.60 -10.27
CA GLU A 71 -5.98 -3.91 -10.93
C GLU A 71 -4.84 -4.79 -10.43
N HIS A 72 -3.62 -4.25 -10.32
CA HIS A 72 -2.47 -4.99 -9.80
C HIS A 72 -2.71 -5.45 -8.36
N LYS A 73 -3.28 -4.60 -7.51
CA LYS A 73 -3.62 -4.93 -6.13
C LYS A 73 -4.66 -6.05 -6.05
N GLU A 74 -5.69 -5.99 -6.89
CA GLU A 74 -6.73 -7.02 -6.95
C GLU A 74 -6.17 -8.35 -7.45
N LEU A 75 -5.43 -8.34 -8.56
CA LEU A 75 -4.79 -9.52 -9.13
C LEU A 75 -3.83 -10.18 -8.13
N MET A 76 -3.04 -9.37 -7.44
CA MET A 76 -2.12 -9.88 -6.41
C MET A 76 -2.89 -10.52 -5.26
N GLN A 77 -3.96 -9.89 -4.76
CA GLN A 77 -4.79 -10.46 -3.70
C GLN A 77 -5.41 -11.80 -4.12
N LYS A 78 -5.96 -11.86 -5.33
CA LYS A 78 -6.56 -13.08 -5.88
C LYS A 78 -5.52 -14.20 -6.02
N SER A 79 -4.38 -13.91 -6.65
CA SER A 79 -3.29 -14.87 -6.81
C SER A 79 -2.75 -15.38 -5.47
N MET A 80 -2.62 -14.50 -4.47
CA MET A 80 -2.19 -14.90 -3.12
C MET A 80 -3.20 -15.84 -2.46
N LYS A 81 -4.52 -15.59 -2.61
CA LYS A 81 -5.57 -16.45 -2.04
C LYS A 81 -5.61 -17.80 -2.73
N GLU A 82 -5.65 -17.83 -4.06
CA GLU A 82 -5.67 -19.08 -4.83
C GLU A 82 -4.45 -19.95 -4.53
N ARG A 83 -3.26 -19.35 -4.42
CA ARG A 83 -2.06 -20.10 -4.04
C ARG A 83 -2.18 -20.65 -2.62
N ASP A 84 -2.72 -19.87 -1.69
CA ASP A 84 -2.87 -20.27 -0.29
C ASP A 84 -3.85 -21.42 -0.12
N GLU A 85 -4.96 -21.40 -0.85
CA GLU A 85 -5.96 -22.46 -0.91
C GLU A 85 -5.33 -23.75 -1.45
N LYS A 86 -4.68 -23.69 -2.62
CA LYS A 86 -3.99 -24.85 -3.22
C LYS A 86 -2.93 -25.44 -2.29
N ILE A 87 -2.18 -24.61 -1.58
CA ILE A 87 -1.21 -25.11 -0.59
C ILE A 87 -1.96 -25.79 0.56
N SER A 88 -2.97 -25.12 1.12
CA SER A 88 -3.72 -25.62 2.29
C SER A 88 -4.42 -26.96 2.02
N GLU A 89 -4.91 -27.19 0.80
CA GLU A 89 -5.52 -28.46 0.38
C GLU A 89 -4.55 -29.65 0.43
N LEU A 90 -3.25 -29.40 0.20
CA LEU A 90 -2.21 -30.44 0.20
C LEU A 90 -1.64 -30.75 1.60
N LEU A 91 -2.04 -30.00 2.63
CA LEU A 91 -1.49 -30.13 3.97
C LEU A 91 -2.37 -30.99 4.88
N THR A 92 -1.73 -31.75 5.76
CA THR A 92 -2.41 -32.37 6.90
C THR A 92 -2.80 -31.31 7.93
N GLU A 93 -3.74 -31.63 8.84
CA GLU A 93 -4.19 -30.70 9.89
C GLU A 93 -3.04 -30.17 10.77
N ALA A 94 -2.09 -31.05 11.13
CA ALA A 94 -0.89 -30.66 11.87
C ALA A 94 0.00 -29.68 11.07
N GLN A 95 0.15 -29.90 9.76
CA GLN A 95 0.92 -29.02 8.88
C GLN A 95 0.24 -27.67 8.63
N LYS A 96 -1.09 -27.63 8.54
CA LYS A 96 -1.87 -26.38 8.40
C LYS A 96 -1.61 -25.43 9.56
N SER A 97 -1.54 -25.94 10.79
CA SER A 97 -1.21 -25.14 11.98
C SER A 97 0.16 -24.47 11.85
N THR A 98 1.18 -25.24 11.46
CA THR A 98 2.54 -24.71 11.21
C THR A 98 2.55 -23.70 10.07
N TYR A 99 1.83 -23.96 8.98
CA TYR A 99 1.73 -23.07 7.83
C TYR A 99 1.09 -21.72 8.20
N GLN A 100 0.03 -21.72 9.01
CA GLN A 100 -0.58 -20.47 9.48
C GLN A 100 0.36 -19.64 10.37
N LYS A 101 1.18 -20.29 11.22
CA LYS A 101 2.21 -19.60 12.00
C LYS A 101 3.25 -18.94 11.09
N LEU A 102 3.76 -19.68 10.10
CA LEU A 102 4.71 -19.14 9.11
C LEU A 102 4.14 -17.94 8.35
N LYS A 103 2.86 -17.97 7.96
CA LYS A 103 2.20 -16.83 7.31
C LYS A 103 2.14 -15.59 8.21
N LYS A 104 1.76 -15.77 9.47
CA LYS A 104 1.69 -14.66 10.44
C LYS A 104 3.08 -14.05 10.68
N GLU A 105 4.10 -14.88 10.86
CA GLU A 105 5.48 -14.40 11.04
C GLU A 105 5.99 -13.63 9.82
N ARG A 106 5.73 -14.13 8.61
CA ARG A 106 6.07 -13.42 7.37
C ARG A 106 5.38 -12.06 7.29
N PHE A 107 4.10 -12.00 7.66
CA PHE A 107 3.35 -10.74 7.70
C PHE A 107 3.94 -9.74 8.69
N GLN A 108 4.28 -10.19 9.91
CA GLN A 108 4.89 -9.32 10.93
C GLN A 108 6.28 -8.83 10.51
N LYS A 109 7.12 -9.71 9.95
CA LYS A 109 8.44 -9.34 9.41
C LYS A 109 8.31 -8.28 8.31
N ARG A 110 7.31 -8.39 7.43
CA ARG A 110 7.03 -7.38 6.41
C ARG A 110 6.64 -6.04 7.02
N LYS A 111 5.69 -6.04 7.97
CA LYS A 111 5.24 -4.83 8.67
C LYS A 111 6.40 -4.12 9.36
N HIS A 112 7.28 -4.88 10.02
CA HIS A 112 8.46 -4.33 10.69
C HIS A 112 9.48 -3.71 9.72
N ARG A 113 9.73 -4.36 8.57
CA ARG A 113 10.59 -3.76 7.52
C ARG A 113 10.00 -2.46 6.96
N GLU A 114 8.68 -2.41 6.80
CA GLU A 114 8.00 -1.22 6.29
C GLU A 114 8.03 -0.05 7.27
N SER A 115 7.88 -0.31 8.58
CA SER A 115 8.04 0.73 9.60
C SER A 115 9.47 1.29 9.63
N HIS A 116 10.50 0.45 9.48
CA HIS A 116 11.89 0.92 9.44
C HIS A 116 12.23 1.71 8.17
N ARG A 117 11.68 1.32 7.01
CA ARG A 117 11.85 2.08 5.75
C ARG A 117 11.15 3.45 5.78
N GLY A 118 10.15 3.64 6.63
CA GLY A 118 9.47 4.93 6.81
C GLY A 118 10.23 5.94 7.66
N MET A 119 11.17 5.50 8.50
CA MET A 119 11.96 6.36 9.40
C MET A 119 13.30 6.83 8.80
N GLY A 120 13.74 6.24 7.69
CA GLY A 120 15.03 6.54 7.05
C GLY A 120 15.01 7.54 5.89
N LYS A 121 13.98 8.40 5.78
CA LYS A 121 13.88 9.42 4.70
C LYS A 121 13.66 10.86 5.21
N SER A 122 13.98 11.13 6.48
CA SER A 122 13.78 12.46 7.07
C SER A 122 15.05 13.06 7.67
N ALA A 123 16.25 12.52 7.39
CA ALA A 123 17.47 13.00 8.04
C ALA A 123 18.75 12.92 7.19
N GLU A 124 18.69 13.05 5.86
CA GLU A 124 19.94 13.24 5.09
C GLU A 124 19.71 14.06 3.81
N GLU A 125 20.23 15.28 3.88
CA GLU A 125 20.89 16.04 2.81
C GLU A 125 20.02 16.66 1.69
N ILE A 126 19.57 17.90 1.96
CA ILE A 126 19.59 18.96 0.95
C ILE A 126 20.91 19.73 1.19
N PRO A 127 21.94 19.61 0.34
CA PRO A 127 23.02 20.58 0.35
C PRO A 127 22.45 21.90 -0.16
N GLN A 128 22.53 22.93 0.68
CA GLN A 128 22.43 24.31 0.21
C GLN A 128 23.67 24.60 -0.64
N SER A 129 23.46 24.90 -1.91
CA SER A 129 24.37 25.66 -2.76
C SER A 129 23.56 26.40 -3.81
#